data_AF-C0W4Z4-F1
#
_entry.id   AF-C0W4Z4-F1
#
_cell.length_a   1.000
_cell.length_b   1.000
_cell.length_c   1.000
_cell.angle_alpha   90.00
_cell.angle_beta   90.00
_cell.angle_gamma   90.00
#
_symmetry.space_group_name_H-M   'P 1'
#
loop_
_entity.id
_entity.type
_entity.pdbx_description
1 polymer ?
#
loop_
_entity_poly.entity_id
_entity_poly.type
_entity_poly.pdbx_seq_one_letter_code
_entity_poly.pdbx_strand_id
1 'polypeptide(L)'
;MSEYFVGRADRDRHGSQDPMEPAIPGLPPQDDADHDLTAAAAPTGPQHVRFGVPFNGVVPIWHDGAEITWHRPTDGTDLAQVLGLGHVETEDGPSPVPEGWSERVETGTLLPPTAPDADACPVLDDAAAASGAEPGCAVGPVLMLKAITPSGRRAINDPGTGAPVPLSAPLSIEEAMGVTAGDFDITGFSVHIARLMLRAARDRAILLFTLRAPHDPEAHHLLSAPSEVDDDGVLHFHLGTLLEMEGGAWEQAQHSGGMALLDLDVPYASLLADTRTHGAHADPAQQSLDLERLVAMAQPVVDAILQPGFPFALGCSFIIPD
;
A
#
# COMPACT_ATOMS: atom_id res chain seq x y z
N MET A 1 -22.94 11.34 -1.28
CA MET A 1 -22.62 11.72 -2.68
C MET A 1 -21.84 13.02 -2.62
N SER A 2 -20.54 12.98 -2.91
CA SER A 2 -19.67 14.17 -2.87
C SER A 2 -19.35 14.60 -4.29
N GLU A 3 -19.76 15.81 -4.63
CA GLU A 3 -19.93 16.36 -5.98
C GLU A 3 -18.64 16.78 -6.69
N TYR A 4 -17.48 16.20 -6.36
CA TYR A 4 -16.19 16.65 -6.90
C TYR A 4 -15.66 15.85 -8.10
N PHE A 5 -16.34 14.80 -8.56
CA PHE A 5 -15.87 13.99 -9.70
C PHE A 5 -17.00 13.53 -10.64
N VAL A 6 -17.92 14.43 -11.02
CA VAL A 6 -18.84 14.19 -12.14
C VAL A 6 -18.72 15.31 -13.18
N GLY A 7 -17.71 15.18 -14.04
CA GLY A 7 -17.72 15.80 -15.36
C GLY A 7 -18.69 15.04 -16.26
N ARG A 8 -19.91 15.56 -16.36
CA ARG A 8 -20.99 15.09 -17.24
C ARG A 8 -20.60 15.22 -18.71
N ALA A 9 -20.67 14.14 -19.48
CA ALA A 9 -21.57 14.04 -20.63
C ALA A 9 -21.51 12.66 -21.32
N ASP A 10 -22.55 11.86 -21.12
CA ASP A 10 -23.16 11.14 -22.23
C ASP A 10 -23.47 12.13 -23.36
N ARG A 11 -23.01 11.82 -24.57
CA ARG A 11 -23.70 12.16 -25.81
C ARG A 11 -23.20 11.30 -26.96
N ASP A 12 -23.92 10.22 -27.20
CA ASP A 12 -24.21 9.79 -28.55
C ASP A 12 -24.84 10.94 -29.34
N ARG A 13 -24.32 11.18 -30.56
CA ARG A 13 -25.04 11.44 -31.83
C ARG A 13 -24.03 11.94 -32.87
N HIS A 14 -23.75 11.17 -33.91
CA HIS A 14 -24.45 11.23 -35.22
C HIS A 14 -24.79 12.65 -35.68
N GLY A 15 -24.22 12.98 -36.85
CA GLY A 15 -24.17 14.31 -37.46
C GLY A 15 -25.47 15.08 -37.57
N SER A 16 -25.33 16.41 -37.49
CA SER A 16 -25.91 17.35 -38.46
C SER A 16 -25.22 18.70 -38.26
N GLN A 17 -24.63 19.24 -39.33
CA GLN A 17 -24.24 20.65 -39.42
C GLN A 17 -25.51 21.50 -39.35
N ASP A 18 -25.47 22.60 -38.60
CA ASP A 18 -26.15 23.83 -39.03
C ASP A 18 -25.38 25.07 -38.52
N PRO A 19 -25.25 26.13 -39.33
CA PRO A 19 -24.32 27.23 -39.11
C PRO A 19 -24.99 28.44 -38.44
N MET A 20 -24.16 29.38 -38.00
CA MET A 20 -24.49 30.74 -37.56
C MET A 20 -24.90 30.90 -36.09
N GLU A 21 -23.91 31.11 -35.23
CA GLU A 21 -24.04 32.01 -34.09
C GLU A 21 -22.96 33.12 -34.19
N PRO A 22 -23.31 34.40 -33.98
CA PRO A 22 -22.40 35.52 -34.17
C PRO A 22 -21.43 35.69 -32.99
N ALA A 23 -20.18 36.05 -33.29
CA ALA A 23 -19.14 36.30 -32.30
C ALA A 23 -19.47 37.48 -31.38
N ILE A 24 -19.36 37.26 -30.06
CA ILE A 24 -19.50 38.32 -29.04
C ILE A 24 -18.18 39.11 -28.97
N PRO A 25 -18.18 40.45 -29.19
CA PRO A 25 -16.95 41.25 -29.12
C PRO A 25 -16.48 41.44 -27.68
N GLY A 26 -15.23 41.03 -27.37
CA GLY A 26 -14.56 41.37 -26.11
C GLY A 26 -13.77 40.26 -25.40
N LEU A 27 -13.69 39.05 -25.94
CA LEU A 27 -12.80 38.00 -25.42
C LEU A 27 -11.40 38.11 -26.05
N PRO A 28 -10.31 38.06 -25.27
CA PRO A 28 -8.97 37.88 -25.82
C PRO A 28 -8.91 36.53 -26.57
N PRO A 29 -8.03 36.40 -27.59
CA PRO A 29 -7.92 35.17 -28.36
C PRO A 29 -7.63 34.00 -27.42
N GLN A 30 -8.35 32.89 -27.59
CA GLN A 30 -7.96 31.62 -26.99
C GLN A 30 -6.58 31.27 -27.55
N ASP A 31 -5.57 31.30 -26.69
CA ASP A 31 -4.33 30.60 -26.96
C ASP A 31 -4.68 29.11 -27.02
N ASP A 32 -4.76 28.58 -28.24
CA ASP A 32 -4.57 27.16 -28.53
C ASP A 32 -3.13 26.79 -28.16
N ALA A 33 -2.84 26.78 -26.85
CA ALA A 33 -1.65 26.16 -26.33
C ALA A 33 -1.95 24.66 -26.27
N ASP A 34 -1.61 23.97 -27.35
CA ASP A 34 -1.21 22.56 -27.31
C ASP A 34 -0.16 22.44 -26.19
N HIS A 35 -0.61 22.12 -24.98
CA HIS A 35 0.25 21.61 -23.94
C HIS A 35 0.68 20.21 -24.38
N ASP A 36 1.73 20.22 -25.20
CA ASP A 36 2.60 19.09 -25.46
C ASP A 36 2.97 18.50 -24.10
N LEU A 37 2.36 17.36 -23.78
CA LEU A 37 2.62 16.56 -22.59
C LEU A 37 4.03 15.99 -22.74
N THR A 38 5.04 16.81 -22.47
CA THR A 38 6.40 16.31 -22.27
C THR A 38 6.37 15.47 -21.00
N ALA A 39 6.22 14.15 -21.16
CA ALA A 39 6.52 13.18 -20.12
C ALA A 39 7.87 13.56 -19.53
N ALA A 40 7.89 13.90 -18.23
CA ALA A 40 9.15 14.17 -17.54
C ALA A 40 10.07 12.97 -17.78
N ALA A 41 11.30 13.23 -18.23
CA ALA A 41 12.26 12.18 -18.51
C ALA A 41 12.43 11.32 -17.24
N ALA A 42 12.21 10.00 -17.37
CA ALA A 42 12.34 9.07 -16.27
C ALA A 42 13.72 9.22 -15.60
N PRO A 43 13.81 9.25 -14.26
CA PRO A 43 15.08 9.52 -13.58
C PRO A 43 16.11 8.45 -13.96
N THR A 44 17.31 8.90 -14.35
CA THR A 44 18.37 8.02 -14.87
C THR A 44 19.31 7.48 -13.78
N GLY A 45 19.02 7.73 -12.50
CA GLY A 45 19.87 7.37 -11.36
C GLY A 45 19.09 6.73 -10.21
N PRO A 46 19.79 6.25 -9.16
CA PRO A 46 19.17 5.71 -7.96
C PRO A 46 18.21 6.73 -7.33
N GLN A 47 17.03 6.28 -6.94
CA GLN A 47 16.01 7.11 -6.31
C GLN A 47 15.76 6.62 -4.89
N HIS A 48 15.68 7.57 -3.95
CA HIS A 48 15.11 7.30 -2.64
C HIS A 48 13.60 7.12 -2.78
N VAL A 49 13.04 6.12 -2.11
CA VAL A 49 11.61 5.80 -2.17
C VAL A 49 11.09 5.35 -0.81
N ARG A 50 9.80 5.61 -0.60
CA ARG A 50 8.98 5.07 0.48
C ARG A 50 8.01 4.03 -0.07
N PHE A 51 7.33 3.31 0.82
CA PHE A 51 6.40 2.27 0.42
C PHE A 51 4.97 2.59 0.88
N GLY A 52 4.01 2.28 0.02
CA GLY A 52 2.63 2.08 0.45
C GLY A 52 2.43 0.69 1.02
N VAL A 53 1.20 0.41 1.47
CA VAL A 53 0.82 -0.90 1.99
C VAL A 53 0.76 -1.92 0.83
N PRO A 54 1.50 -3.03 0.86
CA PRO A 54 1.39 -4.07 -0.14
C PRO A 54 -0.01 -4.72 -0.19
N PHE A 55 -0.47 -5.05 -1.40
CA PHE A 55 -1.74 -5.74 -1.65
C PHE A 55 -1.63 -6.53 -2.96
N ASN A 56 -2.35 -7.65 -3.14
CA ASN A 56 -2.35 -8.43 -4.39
C ASN A 56 -0.95 -8.82 -4.93
N GLY A 57 0.06 -8.97 -4.05
CA GLY A 57 1.46 -9.18 -4.44
C GLY A 57 2.13 -7.97 -5.11
N VAL A 58 1.46 -6.81 -5.10
CA VAL A 58 1.93 -5.52 -5.60
C VAL A 58 2.47 -4.69 -4.43
N VAL A 59 3.57 -3.98 -4.69
CA VAL A 59 4.08 -2.94 -3.80
C VAL A 59 3.85 -1.56 -4.45
N PRO A 60 3.13 -0.66 -3.77
CA PRO A 60 3.14 0.76 -4.12
C PRO A 60 4.48 1.39 -3.71
N ILE A 61 5.12 2.06 -4.65
CA ILE A 61 6.35 2.81 -4.43
C ILE A 61 6.03 4.29 -4.48
N TRP A 62 6.37 4.99 -3.41
CA TRP A 62 6.13 6.42 -3.25
C TRP A 62 7.46 7.12 -3.50
N HIS A 63 7.53 7.85 -4.60
CA HIS A 63 8.68 8.66 -4.93
C HIS A 63 8.69 9.92 -4.04
N ASP A 64 9.85 10.57 -3.89
CA ASP A 64 9.97 11.83 -3.12
C ASP A 64 9.06 12.97 -3.66
N GLY A 65 8.56 12.84 -4.89
CA GLY A 65 7.49 13.67 -5.46
C GLY A 65 6.08 13.20 -5.07
N ALA A 66 5.06 13.61 -5.83
CA ALA A 66 3.66 13.18 -5.65
C ALA A 66 3.29 11.93 -6.48
N GLU A 67 4.28 11.29 -7.09
CA GLU A 67 4.11 10.13 -7.94
C GLU A 67 4.11 8.83 -7.12
N ILE A 68 3.19 7.93 -7.48
CA ILE A 68 3.12 6.58 -6.96
C ILE A 68 3.20 5.64 -8.17
N THR A 69 4.09 4.64 -8.10
CA THR A 69 4.14 3.55 -9.08
C THR A 69 3.85 2.22 -8.42
N TRP A 70 3.36 1.26 -9.20
CA TRP A 70 2.96 -0.06 -8.70
C TRP A 70 3.77 -1.14 -9.38
N HIS A 71 4.32 -2.07 -8.59
CA HIS A 71 5.23 -3.08 -9.09
C HIS A 71 4.99 -4.44 -8.45
N ARG A 72 5.32 -5.52 -9.16
CA ARG A 72 5.38 -6.88 -8.62
C ARG A 72 6.83 -7.35 -8.53
N PRO A 73 7.27 -7.93 -7.40
CA PRO A 73 8.51 -8.69 -7.34
C PRO A 73 8.49 -9.85 -8.35
N THR A 74 9.56 -10.00 -9.13
CA THR A 74 9.64 -11.03 -10.19
C THR A 74 10.39 -12.29 -9.76
N ASP A 75 11.04 -12.26 -8.59
CA ASP A 75 11.78 -13.37 -7.99
C ASP A 75 10.96 -14.19 -6.98
N GLY A 76 9.67 -13.87 -6.83
CA GLY A 76 8.77 -14.52 -5.87
C GLY A 76 8.87 -13.97 -4.44
N THR A 77 9.61 -12.90 -4.20
CA THR A 77 9.63 -12.21 -2.90
C THR A 77 8.24 -11.68 -2.55
N ASP A 78 7.72 -12.07 -1.39
CA ASP A 78 6.48 -11.51 -0.84
C ASP A 78 6.81 -10.31 0.07
N LEU A 79 6.67 -9.11 -0.46
CA LEU A 79 6.97 -7.88 0.28
C LEU A 79 6.00 -7.64 1.45
N ALA A 80 4.83 -8.26 1.49
CA ALA A 80 3.93 -8.20 2.64
C ALA A 80 4.46 -9.01 3.86
N GLN A 81 5.50 -9.82 3.66
CA GLN A 81 6.24 -10.52 4.73
C GLN A 81 7.50 -9.77 5.18
N VAL A 82 7.78 -8.61 4.58
CA VAL A 82 8.99 -7.83 4.83
C VAL A 82 8.64 -6.44 5.32
N LEU A 83 7.82 -5.74 4.54
CA LEU A 83 7.51 -4.33 4.75
C LEU A 83 6.54 -4.15 5.93
N GLY A 84 6.69 -3.03 6.63
CA GLY A 84 5.95 -2.69 7.82
C GLY A 84 6.27 -3.57 9.04
N LEU A 85 7.23 -4.49 8.97
CA LEU A 85 7.57 -5.42 10.07
C LEU A 85 8.82 -5.00 10.88
N GLY A 86 9.42 -3.84 10.56
CA GLY A 86 10.61 -3.33 11.26
C GLY A 86 11.88 -4.10 10.86
N HIS A 87 11.92 -4.56 9.61
CA HIS A 87 13.02 -5.35 9.07
C HIS A 87 14.01 -4.51 8.28
N VAL A 88 13.53 -3.46 7.61
CA VAL A 88 14.30 -2.65 6.67
C VAL A 88 14.56 -1.25 7.20
N GLU A 89 15.42 -0.51 6.49
CA GLU A 89 15.74 0.88 6.81
C GLU A 89 14.49 1.74 6.93
N THR A 90 14.57 2.69 7.87
CA THR A 90 13.51 3.62 8.19
C THR A 90 14.08 5.02 8.34
N GLU A 91 13.27 6.01 7.99
CA GLU A 91 13.54 7.42 8.24
C GLU A 91 12.40 8.07 9.02
N ASP A 92 12.60 9.32 9.41
CA ASP A 92 11.58 10.08 10.11
C ASP A 92 10.44 10.46 9.16
N GLY A 93 9.22 10.19 9.58
CA GLY A 93 8.03 10.53 8.81
C GLY A 93 7.63 12.01 8.91
N PRO A 94 6.72 12.47 8.03
CA PRO A 94 6.33 13.87 7.93
C PRO A 94 5.31 14.32 8.99
N SER A 95 4.71 13.39 9.74
CA SER A 95 3.61 13.65 10.66
C SER A 95 4.11 14.38 11.92
N PRO A 96 3.34 15.36 12.44
CA PRO A 96 3.65 15.94 13.74
C PRO A 96 3.41 14.90 14.84
N VAL A 97 4.43 14.64 15.65
CA VAL A 97 4.39 13.67 16.75
C VAL A 97 4.64 14.34 18.10
N PRO A 98 4.12 13.78 19.22
CA PRO A 98 4.40 14.29 20.56
C PRO A 98 5.89 14.27 20.92
N GLU A 99 6.29 15.06 21.92
CA GLU A 99 7.66 15.01 22.46
C GLU A 99 7.99 13.60 23.00
N GLY A 100 9.18 13.09 22.66
CA GLY A 100 9.62 11.74 23.02
C GLY A 100 9.06 10.63 22.13
N TRP A 101 8.50 10.97 20.97
CA TRP A 101 8.04 10.04 19.96
C TRP A 101 8.61 10.40 18.59
N SER A 102 8.80 9.40 17.74
CA SER A 102 9.23 9.55 16.36
C SER A 102 8.36 8.73 15.41
N GLU A 103 7.90 9.35 14.31
CA GLU A 103 7.28 8.62 13.22
C GLU A 103 8.38 7.94 12.39
N ARG A 104 8.22 6.66 12.09
CA ARG A 104 9.14 5.87 11.29
C ARG A 104 8.44 5.36 10.04
N VAL A 105 9.00 5.69 8.88
CA VAL A 105 8.55 5.24 7.56
C VAL A 105 9.66 4.39 6.95
N GLU A 106 9.30 3.23 6.40
CA GLU A 106 10.26 2.35 5.75
C GLU A 106 10.67 2.89 4.37
N THR A 107 11.95 2.75 4.05
CA THR A 107 12.55 3.30 2.83
C THR A 107 13.41 2.29 2.09
N GLY A 108 13.69 2.60 0.82
CA GLY A 108 14.62 1.84 0.00
C GLY A 108 15.24 2.71 -1.09
N THR A 109 16.05 2.07 -1.93
CA THR A 109 16.64 2.71 -3.11
C THR A 109 16.17 2.00 -4.37
N LEU A 110 15.47 2.71 -5.24
CA LEU A 110 15.03 2.21 -6.54
C LEU A 110 16.12 2.47 -7.58
N LEU A 111 16.69 1.41 -8.14
CA LEU A 111 17.62 1.49 -9.26
C LEU A 111 16.82 1.42 -10.56
N PRO A 112 17.10 2.31 -11.53
CA PRO A 112 16.41 2.27 -12.81
C PRO A 112 16.67 0.94 -13.53
N PRO A 113 15.74 0.51 -14.39
CA PRO A 113 15.94 -0.70 -15.17
C PRO A 113 17.23 -0.60 -15.99
N THR A 114 18.07 -1.63 -15.90
CA THR A 114 19.21 -1.79 -16.80
C THR A 114 18.70 -2.10 -18.21
N ALA A 115 19.32 -1.50 -19.23
CA ALA A 115 18.98 -1.79 -20.62
C ALA A 115 18.94 -3.32 -20.85
N PRO A 116 17.91 -3.86 -21.50
CA PRO A 116 17.81 -5.30 -21.71
C PRO A 116 19.03 -5.80 -22.48
N ASP A 117 19.66 -6.87 -21.99
CA ASP A 117 20.58 -7.65 -22.81
C ASP A 117 19.75 -8.29 -23.93
N ALA A 118 20.03 -7.91 -25.18
CA ALA A 118 19.29 -8.36 -26.36
C ALA A 118 19.22 -9.90 -26.51
N ASP A 119 20.12 -10.62 -25.86
CA ASP A 119 20.25 -12.08 -25.90
C ASP A 119 19.45 -12.81 -24.79
N ALA A 120 18.89 -12.09 -23.80
CA ALA A 120 18.20 -12.69 -22.65
C ALA A 120 16.67 -12.79 -22.81
N CYS A 121 16.12 -12.26 -23.90
CA CYS A 121 14.67 -12.27 -24.12
C CYS A 121 14.21 -13.66 -24.60
N PRO A 122 13.34 -14.37 -23.86
CA PRO A 122 12.82 -15.64 -24.31
C PRO A 122 11.95 -15.43 -25.56
N VAL A 123 12.21 -16.21 -26.60
CA VAL A 123 11.39 -16.24 -27.83
C VAL A 123 10.00 -16.77 -27.45
N LEU A 124 8.96 -15.97 -27.65
CA LEU A 124 7.58 -16.37 -27.40
C LEU A 124 7.12 -17.41 -28.44
N ASP A 125 6.26 -18.33 -28.01
CA ASP A 125 5.48 -19.19 -28.91
C ASP A 125 4.45 -18.34 -29.69
N ASP A 126 4.19 -18.73 -30.95
CA ASP A 126 3.41 -18.01 -31.98
C ASP A 126 2.00 -17.53 -31.55
N ALA A 127 1.47 -18.03 -30.43
CA ALA A 127 0.15 -17.64 -29.91
C ALA A 127 0.12 -16.21 -29.33
N ALA A 128 1.24 -15.70 -28.80
CA ALA A 128 1.31 -14.34 -28.23
C ALA A 128 1.42 -13.24 -29.31
N ALA A 129 1.87 -13.57 -30.53
CA ALA A 129 1.96 -12.64 -31.64
C ALA A 129 0.58 -12.23 -32.21
N ALA A 130 -0.47 -12.98 -31.90
CA ALA A 130 -1.82 -12.75 -32.43
C ALA A 130 -2.61 -11.64 -31.70
N SER A 131 -2.14 -11.17 -30.54
CA SER A 131 -2.84 -10.15 -29.73
C SER A 131 -2.44 -8.71 -30.02
N GLY A 132 -1.46 -8.47 -30.89
CA GLY A 132 -0.98 -7.10 -31.21
C GLY A 132 -0.30 -6.39 -30.04
N ALA A 133 -0.04 -7.09 -28.93
CA ALA A 133 0.82 -6.58 -27.87
C ALA A 133 2.27 -6.73 -28.31
N GLU A 134 2.99 -5.62 -28.49
CA GLU A 134 4.45 -5.62 -28.61
C GLU A 134 5.02 -6.39 -27.41
N PRO A 135 5.73 -7.51 -27.60
CA PRO A 135 6.31 -8.25 -26.49
C PRO A 135 7.51 -7.49 -25.97
N GLY A 136 7.26 -6.56 -25.05
CA GLY A 136 8.29 -5.80 -24.37
C GLY A 136 9.04 -6.69 -23.40
N CYS A 137 10.31 -6.95 -23.71
CA CYS A 137 11.33 -7.43 -22.77
C CYS A 137 11.64 -6.30 -21.76
N ALA A 138 10.62 -5.81 -21.04
CA ALA A 138 10.73 -4.70 -20.12
C ALA A 138 11.26 -5.23 -18.79
N VAL A 139 12.58 -5.29 -18.65
CA VAL A 139 13.23 -5.41 -17.34
C VAL A 139 12.76 -4.22 -16.51
N GLY A 140 12.09 -4.47 -15.39
CA GLY A 140 11.67 -3.41 -14.47
C GLY A 140 12.83 -2.92 -13.59
N PRO A 141 12.59 -1.93 -12.73
CA PRO A 141 13.60 -1.44 -11.81
C PRO A 141 14.01 -2.51 -10.79
N VAL A 142 15.11 -2.26 -10.08
CA VAL A 142 15.54 -3.09 -8.95
C VAL A 142 15.38 -2.30 -7.67
N LEU A 143 14.58 -2.81 -6.73
CA LEU A 143 14.45 -2.23 -5.40
C LEU A 143 15.55 -2.78 -4.50
N MET A 144 16.42 -1.90 -4.01
CA MET A 144 17.41 -2.24 -2.99
C MET A 144 16.81 -1.99 -1.60
N LEU A 145 16.63 -3.07 -0.84
CA LEU A 145 16.21 -3.03 0.57
C LEU A 145 17.40 -3.32 1.45
N LYS A 146 17.60 -2.56 2.52
CA LYS A 146 18.67 -2.80 3.48
C LYS A 146 18.08 -3.15 4.83
N ALA A 147 18.56 -4.25 5.41
CA ALA A 147 18.05 -4.72 6.69
C ALA A 147 18.71 -3.98 7.86
N ILE A 148 17.91 -3.67 8.89
CA ILE A 148 18.39 -3.04 10.13
C ILE A 148 18.50 -4.02 11.31
N THR A 149 17.96 -5.24 11.16
CA THR A 149 18.02 -6.28 12.18
C THR A 149 18.56 -7.61 11.65
N PRO A 150 19.10 -8.50 12.51
CA PRO A 150 19.46 -9.87 12.10
C PRO A 150 18.28 -10.67 11.53
N SER A 151 17.06 -10.44 12.03
CA SER A 151 15.84 -11.05 11.49
C SER A 151 15.50 -10.49 10.12
N GLY A 152 15.61 -9.17 9.93
CA GLY A 152 15.46 -8.53 8.63
C GLY A 152 16.44 -9.07 7.59
N ARG A 153 17.71 -9.26 7.95
CA ARG A 153 18.71 -9.85 7.03
C ARG A 153 18.31 -11.23 6.53
N ARG A 154 17.67 -12.05 7.37
CA ARG A 154 17.13 -13.35 6.94
C ARG A 154 15.87 -13.19 6.09
N ALA A 155 15.00 -12.26 6.45
CA ALA A 155 13.73 -12.04 5.74
C ALA A 155 13.95 -11.61 4.28
N ILE A 156 14.94 -10.76 4.00
CA ILE A 156 15.25 -10.28 2.65
C ILE A 156 16.52 -10.88 2.05
N ASN A 157 17.14 -11.87 2.70
CA ASN A 157 18.42 -12.45 2.30
C ASN A 157 19.55 -11.40 2.10
N ASP A 158 19.60 -10.37 2.95
CA ASP A 158 20.58 -9.28 2.85
C ASP A 158 21.98 -9.74 3.35
N PRO A 159 23.01 -9.70 2.47
CA PRO A 159 24.38 -10.05 2.83
C PRO A 159 25.09 -9.00 3.71
N GLY A 160 24.43 -7.89 4.02
CA GLY A 160 24.93 -6.77 4.81
C GLY A 160 25.17 -5.49 4.01
N THR A 161 24.88 -5.50 2.70
CA THR A 161 25.05 -4.35 1.78
C THR A 161 23.74 -3.94 1.11
N GLY A 162 22.62 -4.54 1.49
CA GLY A 162 21.33 -4.44 0.82
C GLY A 162 21.05 -5.67 -0.05
N ALA A 163 19.78 -6.06 -0.10
CA ALA A 163 19.24 -7.11 -0.95
C ALA A 163 18.51 -6.50 -2.16
N PRO A 164 18.85 -6.94 -3.39
CA PRO A 164 18.11 -6.55 -4.59
C PRO A 164 16.81 -7.35 -4.70
N VAL A 165 15.70 -6.65 -4.94
CA VAL A 165 14.40 -7.23 -5.31
C VAL A 165 14.08 -6.76 -6.72
N PRO A 166 14.18 -7.63 -7.75
CA PRO A 166 13.82 -7.25 -9.12
C PRO A 166 12.31 -7.06 -9.23
N LEU A 167 11.90 -5.96 -9.87
CA LEU A 167 10.51 -5.59 -10.01
C LEU A 167 10.05 -5.71 -11.47
N SER A 168 8.74 -5.83 -11.67
CA SER A 168 8.10 -5.66 -12.98
C SER A 168 8.23 -4.21 -13.45
N ALA A 169 7.97 -3.96 -14.75
CA ALA A 169 7.62 -2.63 -15.21
C ALA A 169 6.44 -2.06 -14.38
N PRO A 170 6.30 -0.72 -14.29
CA PRO A 170 5.16 -0.10 -13.61
C PRO A 170 3.83 -0.64 -14.15
N LEU A 171 2.95 -1.02 -13.23
CA LEU A 171 1.59 -1.46 -13.51
C LEU A 171 0.66 -0.27 -13.55
N SER A 172 -0.39 -0.36 -14.36
CA SER A 172 -1.57 0.47 -14.19
C SER A 172 -2.32 0.13 -12.89
N ILE A 173 -3.19 1.04 -12.46
CA ILE A 173 -4.05 0.81 -11.28
C ILE A 173 -4.95 -0.42 -11.49
N GLU A 174 -5.51 -0.60 -12.69
CA GLU A 174 -6.34 -1.76 -13.03
C GLU A 174 -5.55 -3.07 -12.92
N GLU A 175 -4.33 -3.11 -13.45
CA GLU A 175 -3.47 -4.29 -13.33
C GLU A 175 -3.06 -4.58 -11.89
N ALA A 176 -2.89 -3.55 -11.06
CA ALA A 176 -2.55 -3.70 -9.64
C ALA A 176 -3.74 -4.23 -8.82
N MET A 177 -4.93 -3.67 -9.05
CA MET A 177 -6.16 -3.98 -8.35
C MET A 177 -6.80 -5.31 -8.78
N GLY A 178 -6.56 -5.72 -10.02
CA GLY A 178 -7.31 -6.77 -10.69
C GLY A 178 -8.51 -6.21 -11.44
N VAL A 179 -9.05 -7.02 -12.37
CA VAL A 179 -10.11 -6.61 -13.31
C VAL A 179 -11.47 -6.50 -12.61
N THR A 180 -11.66 -7.30 -11.57
CA THR A 180 -12.91 -7.39 -10.81
C THR A 180 -12.66 -7.20 -9.32
N ALA A 181 -13.70 -6.79 -8.58
CA ALA A 181 -13.62 -6.68 -7.12
C ALA A 181 -13.25 -8.02 -6.43
N GLY A 182 -13.53 -9.17 -7.08
CA GLY A 182 -13.17 -10.49 -6.57
C GLY A 182 -11.69 -10.84 -6.73
N ASP A 183 -10.93 -10.07 -7.52
CA ASP A 183 -9.50 -10.27 -7.72
C ASP A 183 -8.65 -9.65 -6.59
N PHE A 184 -9.26 -8.80 -5.75
CA PHE A 184 -8.60 -8.28 -4.57
C PHE A 184 -8.47 -9.38 -3.50
N ASP A 185 -7.24 -9.75 -3.19
CA ASP A 185 -6.90 -10.71 -2.14
C ASP A 185 -7.10 -10.06 -0.76
N ILE A 186 -8.36 -9.95 -0.36
CA ILE A 186 -8.76 -9.41 0.93
C ILE A 186 -8.17 -10.23 2.08
N THR A 187 -7.98 -11.54 1.90
CA THR A 187 -7.46 -12.40 2.97
C THR A 187 -5.98 -12.13 3.21
N GLY A 188 -5.17 -12.13 2.15
CA GLY A 188 -3.75 -11.79 2.24
C GLY A 188 -3.53 -10.37 2.75
N PHE A 189 -4.33 -9.42 2.29
CA PHE A 189 -4.31 -8.05 2.78
C PHE A 189 -4.63 -7.97 4.28
N SER A 190 -5.72 -8.59 4.74
CA SER A 190 -6.08 -8.64 6.17
C SER A 190 -4.99 -9.29 7.03
N VAL A 191 -4.33 -10.34 6.54
CA VAL A 191 -3.18 -10.96 7.24
C VAL A 191 -2.01 -10.00 7.36
N HIS A 192 -1.71 -9.24 6.31
CA HIS A 192 -0.66 -8.23 6.35
C HIS A 192 -0.98 -7.15 7.39
N ILE A 193 -2.20 -6.60 7.37
CA ILE A 193 -2.66 -5.64 8.37
C ILE A 193 -2.59 -6.21 9.79
N ALA A 194 -3.00 -7.47 10.00
CA ALA A 194 -2.88 -8.14 11.28
C ALA A 194 -1.43 -8.19 11.78
N ARG A 195 -0.46 -8.44 10.90
CA ARG A 195 0.97 -8.42 11.26
C ARG A 195 1.46 -7.02 11.62
N LEU A 196 0.99 -5.98 10.93
CA LEU A 196 1.28 -4.59 11.29
C LEU A 196 0.75 -4.25 12.68
N MET A 197 -0.49 -4.66 12.99
CA MET A 197 -1.10 -4.51 14.32
C MET A 197 -0.28 -5.24 15.39
N LEU A 198 0.09 -6.51 15.17
CA LEU A 198 0.91 -7.27 16.11
C LEU A 198 2.28 -6.62 16.36
N ARG A 199 2.91 -6.07 15.31
CA ARG A 199 4.12 -5.27 15.47
C ARG A 199 3.87 -4.04 16.32
N ALA A 200 2.80 -3.29 16.02
CA ALA A 200 2.49 -2.07 16.74
C ALA A 200 2.31 -2.34 18.24
N ALA A 201 1.58 -3.38 18.61
CA ALA A 201 1.43 -3.78 20.01
C ALA A 201 2.76 -4.20 20.66
N ARG A 202 3.60 -4.98 19.96
CA ARG A 202 4.94 -5.38 20.43
C ARG A 202 5.83 -4.15 20.70
N ASP A 203 5.79 -3.18 19.81
CA ASP A 203 6.64 -1.99 19.86
C ASP A 203 6.02 -0.85 20.70
N ARG A 204 4.82 -1.05 21.26
CA ARG A 204 4.00 -0.01 21.93
C ARG A 204 3.82 1.24 21.07
N ALA A 205 3.57 1.01 19.79
CA ALA A 205 3.52 2.03 18.75
C ALA A 205 2.09 2.50 18.49
N ILE A 206 1.98 3.66 17.86
CA ILE A 206 0.78 4.07 17.15
C ILE A 206 0.97 3.68 15.68
N LEU A 207 0.14 2.77 15.21
CA LEU A 207 0.06 2.43 13.79
C LEU A 207 -0.80 3.49 13.08
N LEU A 208 -0.25 4.15 12.07
CA LEU A 208 -0.92 5.21 11.34
C LEU A 208 -1.11 4.82 9.87
N PHE A 209 -2.35 4.87 9.40
CA PHE A 209 -2.70 4.71 8.00
C PHE A 209 -3.11 6.05 7.38
N THR A 210 -2.53 6.32 6.22
CA THR A 210 -2.81 7.52 5.44
C THR A 210 -3.20 7.17 4.02
N LEU A 211 -3.94 8.07 3.37
CA LEU A 211 -4.26 7.99 1.96
C LEU A 211 -3.56 9.11 1.22
N ARG A 212 -2.81 8.77 0.18
CA ARG A 212 -2.19 9.77 -0.69
C ARG A 212 -2.84 9.76 -2.06
N ALA A 213 -3.63 10.78 -2.36
CA ALA A 213 -4.17 10.92 -3.71
C ALA A 213 -3.01 11.15 -4.71
N PRO A 214 -3.05 10.54 -5.90
CA PRO A 214 -2.06 10.83 -6.94
C PRO A 214 -1.99 12.33 -7.20
N HIS A 215 -0.79 12.92 -7.21
CA HIS A 215 -0.55 14.37 -7.39
C HIS A 215 -0.96 15.26 -6.21
N ASP A 216 -1.46 14.71 -5.10
CA ASP A 216 -1.62 15.45 -3.85
C ASP A 216 -0.34 15.31 -3.00
N PRO A 217 0.32 16.44 -2.66
CA PRO A 217 1.47 16.39 -1.78
C PRO A 217 1.11 15.99 -0.35
N GLU A 218 -0.12 16.22 0.10
CA GLU A 218 -0.54 15.95 1.48
C GLU A 218 -1.19 14.57 1.63
N ALA A 219 -0.73 13.82 2.62
CA ALA A 219 -1.34 12.55 2.98
C ALA A 219 -2.52 12.79 3.93
N HIS A 220 -3.66 12.19 3.62
CA HIS A 220 -4.89 12.30 4.42
C HIS A 220 -4.93 11.20 5.47
N HIS A 221 -5.09 11.56 6.73
CA HIS A 221 -5.24 10.58 7.82
C HIS A 221 -6.51 9.74 7.61
N LEU A 222 -6.37 8.40 7.62
CA LEU A 222 -7.52 7.48 7.61
C LEU A 222 -7.80 6.91 9.00
N LEU A 223 -6.78 6.30 9.61
CA LEU A 223 -6.93 5.56 10.85
C LEU A 223 -5.64 5.61 11.66
N SER A 224 -5.75 5.86 12.96
CA SER A 224 -4.69 5.65 13.92
C SER A 224 -5.06 4.51 14.88
N ALA A 225 -4.09 3.71 15.26
CA ALA A 225 -4.24 2.62 16.23
C ALA A 225 -3.06 2.62 17.22
N PRO A 226 -3.12 3.45 18.28
CA PRO A 226 -2.32 3.24 19.48
C PRO A 226 -2.50 1.80 19.98
N SER A 227 -1.38 1.14 20.21
CA SER A 227 -1.35 -0.28 20.51
C SER A 227 -0.42 -0.57 21.69
N GLU A 228 -0.84 -1.44 22.59
CA GLU A 228 0.02 -1.95 23.67
C GLU A 228 -0.30 -3.40 24.01
N VAL A 229 0.58 -4.01 24.81
CA VAL A 229 0.37 -5.33 25.41
C VAL A 229 0.51 -5.20 26.92
N ASP A 230 -0.47 -5.71 27.64
CA ASP A 230 -0.49 -5.72 29.11
C ASP A 230 0.29 -6.90 29.70
N ASP A 231 0.34 -6.95 31.04
CA ASP A 231 1.05 -8.00 31.78
C ASP A 231 0.37 -9.39 31.68
N ASP A 232 -0.91 -9.43 31.31
CA ASP A 232 -1.70 -10.66 31.10
C ASP A 232 -1.60 -11.18 29.65
N GLY A 233 -0.90 -10.45 28.78
CA GLY A 233 -0.74 -10.78 27.37
C GLY A 233 -1.96 -10.46 26.52
N VAL A 234 -2.81 -9.53 26.96
CA VAL A 234 -3.88 -8.93 26.18
C VAL A 234 -3.30 -7.79 25.34
N LEU A 235 -3.60 -7.84 24.05
CA LEU A 235 -3.28 -6.77 23.11
C LEU A 235 -4.42 -5.76 23.14
N HIS A 236 -4.10 -4.50 23.40
CA HIS A 236 -5.04 -3.39 23.38
C HIS A 236 -4.82 -2.57 22.12
N PHE A 237 -5.87 -2.35 21.34
CA PHE A 237 -5.87 -1.48 20.17
C PHE A 237 -6.95 -0.41 20.31
N HIS A 238 -6.56 0.86 20.26
CA HIS A 238 -7.47 1.99 20.34
C HIS A 238 -7.68 2.59 18.94
N LEU A 239 -8.62 2.07 18.17
CA LEU A 239 -8.81 2.49 16.78
C LEU A 239 -9.53 3.84 16.73
N GLY A 240 -8.96 4.82 16.01
CA GLY A 240 -9.55 6.14 15.83
C GLY A 240 -9.59 6.56 14.37
N THR A 241 -10.77 6.92 13.86
CA THR A 241 -10.97 7.42 12.49
C THR A 241 -11.96 8.58 12.43
N LEU A 242 -11.75 9.49 11.48
CA LEU A 242 -12.69 10.57 11.14
C LEU A 242 -13.70 10.15 10.06
N LEU A 243 -13.58 8.91 9.57
CA LEU A 243 -14.51 8.35 8.60
C LEU A 243 -15.85 8.02 9.26
N GLU A 244 -16.94 8.24 8.51
CA GLU A 244 -18.27 7.79 8.91
C GLU A 244 -18.35 6.27 8.72
N MET A 245 -18.08 5.53 9.80
CA MET A 245 -18.10 4.07 9.78
C MET A 245 -19.49 3.53 10.13
N GLU A 246 -19.97 2.58 9.32
CA GLU A 246 -21.24 1.88 9.55
C GLU A 246 -21.02 0.37 9.46
N GLY A 247 -21.66 -0.39 10.35
CA GLY A 247 -21.65 -1.85 10.33
C GLY A 247 -20.45 -2.51 11.01
N GLY A 248 -20.52 -3.84 11.13
CA GLY A 248 -19.45 -4.65 11.71
C GLY A 248 -19.12 -4.27 13.15
N ALA A 249 -17.83 -4.25 13.50
CA ALA A 249 -17.37 -3.86 14.83
C ALA A 249 -17.61 -2.37 15.12
N TRP A 250 -17.70 -1.53 14.09
CA TRP A 250 -17.88 -0.08 14.22
C TRP A 250 -19.27 0.32 14.74
N GLU A 251 -20.26 -0.58 14.72
CA GLU A 251 -21.55 -0.34 15.39
C GLU A 251 -21.41 -0.10 16.91
N GLN A 252 -20.32 -0.60 17.51
CA GLN A 252 -20.03 -0.46 18.93
C GLN A 252 -19.11 0.73 19.23
N ALA A 253 -18.71 1.48 18.19
CA ALA A 253 -17.77 2.58 18.34
C ALA A 253 -18.38 3.74 19.14
N GLN A 254 -17.57 4.31 20.02
CA GLN A 254 -17.87 5.56 20.69
C GLN A 254 -17.66 6.72 19.71
N HIS A 255 -18.53 7.73 19.76
CA HIS A 255 -18.44 8.88 18.88
C HIS A 255 -18.17 10.13 19.69
N SER A 256 -17.07 10.83 19.39
CA SER A 256 -16.67 12.05 20.08
C SER A 256 -15.97 13.01 19.13
N GLY A 257 -16.41 14.27 19.10
CA GLY A 257 -15.75 15.30 18.29
C GLY A 257 -15.70 15.02 16.78
N GLY A 258 -16.63 14.23 16.24
CA GLY A 258 -16.62 13.81 14.83
C GLY A 258 -15.71 12.62 14.53
N MET A 259 -15.07 12.03 15.54
CA MET A 259 -14.27 10.83 15.43
C MET A 259 -15.04 9.60 15.94
N ALA A 260 -14.91 8.49 15.22
CA ALA A 260 -15.31 7.16 15.67
C ALA A 260 -14.12 6.48 16.37
N LEU A 261 -14.37 5.98 17.57
CA LEU A 261 -13.39 5.34 18.46
C LEU A 261 -13.84 3.91 18.77
N LEU A 262 -12.99 2.94 18.48
CA LEU A 262 -13.27 1.52 18.70
C LEU A 262 -12.11 0.87 19.45
N ASP A 263 -12.38 0.34 20.63
CA ASP A 263 -11.40 -0.39 21.44
C ASP A 263 -11.48 -1.89 21.14
N LEU A 264 -10.32 -2.52 20.90
CA LEU A 264 -10.20 -3.97 20.74
C LEU A 264 -9.26 -4.54 21.82
N ASP A 265 -9.79 -5.48 22.60
CA ASP A 265 -9.02 -6.25 23.59
C ASP A 265 -8.89 -7.69 23.11
N VAL A 266 -7.66 -8.09 22.77
CA VAL A 266 -7.40 -9.38 22.12
C VAL A 266 -6.35 -10.16 22.92
N PRO A 267 -6.73 -11.20 23.68
CA PRO A 267 -5.75 -12.06 24.32
C PRO A 267 -4.84 -12.70 23.27
N TYR A 268 -3.51 -12.53 23.36
CA TYR A 268 -2.59 -13.07 22.34
C TYR A 268 -2.73 -14.59 22.19
N ALA A 269 -2.94 -15.29 23.30
CA ALA A 269 -3.19 -16.74 23.30
C ALA A 269 -4.43 -17.15 22.47
N SER A 270 -5.41 -16.24 22.30
CA SER A 270 -6.56 -16.49 21.44
C SER A 270 -6.20 -16.49 19.96
N LEU A 271 -5.09 -15.88 19.55
CA LEU A 271 -4.66 -15.85 18.14
C LEU A 271 -3.86 -17.08 17.73
N LEU A 272 -3.56 -17.99 18.65
CA LEU A 272 -2.76 -19.18 18.40
C LEU A 272 -3.65 -20.34 17.91
N ALA A 273 -3.14 -21.09 16.95
CA ALA A 273 -3.79 -22.31 16.48
C ALA A 273 -3.87 -23.36 17.61
N ASP A 274 -4.96 -24.13 17.65
CA ASP A 274 -5.14 -25.15 18.69
C ASP A 274 -4.05 -26.24 18.53
N THR A 275 -3.22 -26.41 19.55
CA THR A 275 -2.12 -27.40 19.55
C THR A 275 -2.64 -28.84 19.53
N ARG A 276 -3.95 -29.08 19.65
CA ARG A 276 -4.54 -30.42 19.51
C ARG A 276 -4.63 -30.90 18.07
N THR A 277 -4.58 -30.00 17.09
CA THR A 277 -4.64 -30.30 15.66
C THR A 277 -3.26 -30.63 15.06
N HIS A 278 -2.18 -30.34 15.78
CA HIS A 278 -0.82 -30.77 15.47
C HIS A 278 -0.40 -31.71 16.60
N GLY A 279 -0.45 -33.02 16.36
CA GLY A 279 -0.33 -34.07 17.39
C GLY A 279 0.77 -33.86 18.43
N ALA A 280 0.69 -34.58 19.56
CA ALA A 280 1.37 -34.40 20.86
C ALA A 280 2.90 -34.13 20.94
N HIS A 281 3.57 -33.80 19.85
CA HIS A 281 4.96 -33.37 19.72
C HIS A 281 5.12 -31.95 19.17
N ALA A 282 4.07 -31.12 19.12
CA ALA A 282 4.22 -29.71 18.78
C ALA A 282 5.12 -29.01 19.81
N ASP A 283 6.27 -28.52 19.35
CA ASP A 283 7.17 -27.68 20.15
C ASP A 283 6.40 -26.41 20.56
N PRO A 284 6.31 -26.03 21.85
CA PRO A 284 5.71 -24.76 22.25
C PRO A 284 6.38 -23.55 21.59
N ALA A 285 7.62 -23.68 21.08
CA ALA A 285 8.29 -22.66 20.27
C ALA A 285 7.81 -22.59 18.80
N GLN A 286 6.93 -23.50 18.36
CA GLN A 286 6.36 -23.58 17.01
C GLN A 286 4.82 -23.44 17.02
N GLN A 287 4.28 -22.66 17.95
CA GLN A 287 2.87 -22.29 17.90
C GLN A 287 2.64 -21.36 16.70
N SER A 288 1.81 -21.80 15.76
CA SER A 288 1.41 -21.00 14.61
C SER A 288 0.25 -20.08 14.97
N LEU A 289 0.16 -18.94 14.28
CA LEU A 289 -1.00 -18.07 14.35
C LEU A 289 -2.16 -18.69 13.57
N ASP A 290 -3.35 -18.59 14.13
CA ASP A 290 -4.59 -18.99 13.49
C ASP A 290 -5.03 -17.93 12.47
N LEU A 291 -5.12 -18.34 11.21
CA LEU A 291 -5.42 -17.43 10.09
C LEU A 291 -6.78 -16.75 10.25
N GLU A 292 -7.82 -17.50 10.61
CA GLU A 292 -9.19 -16.96 10.71
C GLU A 292 -9.27 -15.91 11.82
N ARG A 293 -8.60 -16.17 12.96
CA ARG A 293 -8.57 -15.25 14.09
C ARG A 293 -7.74 -14.00 13.81
N LEU A 294 -6.64 -14.13 13.06
CA LEU A 294 -5.87 -12.97 12.59
C LEU A 294 -6.71 -12.06 11.67
N VAL A 295 -7.41 -12.66 10.71
CA VAL A 295 -8.28 -11.90 9.79
C VAL A 295 -9.40 -11.21 10.57
N ALA A 296 -10.04 -11.91 11.51
CA ALA A 296 -11.09 -11.35 12.34
C ALA A 296 -10.59 -10.17 13.20
N MET A 297 -9.38 -10.27 13.77
CA MET A 297 -8.76 -9.18 14.54
C MET A 297 -8.51 -7.94 13.68
N ALA A 298 -8.01 -8.12 12.45
CA ALA A 298 -7.69 -7.00 11.57
C ALA A 298 -8.90 -6.39 10.87
N GLN A 299 -10.04 -7.09 10.82
CA GLN A 299 -11.22 -6.69 10.06
C GLN A 299 -11.64 -5.23 10.30
N PRO A 300 -11.73 -4.70 11.54
CA PRO A 300 -12.17 -3.32 11.75
C PRO A 300 -11.21 -2.29 11.14
N VAL A 301 -9.91 -2.57 11.17
CA VAL A 301 -8.87 -1.74 10.53
C VAL A 301 -9.03 -1.81 9.01
N VAL A 302 -9.18 -3.01 8.47
CA VAL A 302 -9.36 -3.26 7.03
C VAL A 302 -10.60 -2.53 6.50
N ASP A 303 -11.73 -2.63 7.20
CA ASP A 303 -12.97 -1.94 6.86
C ASP A 303 -12.76 -0.42 6.75
N ALA A 304 -12.06 0.17 7.71
CA ALA A 304 -11.79 1.61 7.73
C ALA A 304 -10.84 2.04 6.60
N ILE A 305 -9.71 1.35 6.42
CA ILE A 305 -8.70 1.78 5.42
C ILE A 305 -9.13 1.49 3.98
N LEU A 306 -10.05 0.53 3.76
CA LEU A 306 -10.59 0.24 2.44
C LEU A 306 -11.86 1.02 2.11
N GLN A 307 -12.53 1.64 3.08
CA GLN A 307 -13.75 2.41 2.84
C GLN A 307 -13.61 3.48 1.73
N PRO A 308 -12.48 4.21 1.60
CA PRO A 308 -12.31 5.16 0.49
C PRO A 308 -12.25 4.49 -0.89
N GLY A 309 -11.96 3.19 -0.97
CA GLY A 309 -11.88 2.42 -2.23
C GLY A 309 -10.53 2.49 -2.95
N PHE A 310 -9.47 2.96 -2.28
CA PHE A 310 -8.18 3.27 -2.91
C PHE A 310 -6.97 2.57 -2.23
N PRO A 311 -6.94 1.23 -2.11
CA PRO A 311 -5.82 0.54 -1.47
C PRO A 311 -4.47 0.78 -2.17
N PHE A 312 -4.50 1.09 -3.47
CA PHE A 312 -3.32 1.44 -4.27
C PHE A 312 -2.59 2.72 -3.82
N ALA A 313 -3.23 3.53 -2.97
CA ALA A 313 -2.73 4.80 -2.47
C ALA A 313 -2.53 4.81 -0.94
N LEU A 314 -2.61 3.65 -0.28
CA LEU A 314 -2.46 3.54 1.16
C LEU A 314 -1.00 3.64 1.59
N GLY A 315 -0.74 4.53 2.54
CA GLY A 315 0.51 4.62 3.28
C GLY A 315 0.35 4.04 4.69
N CYS A 316 1.47 3.62 5.26
CA CYS A 316 1.53 3.13 6.63
C CYS A 316 2.82 3.62 7.28
N SER A 317 2.72 4.08 8.52
CA SER A 317 3.86 4.44 9.35
C SER A 317 3.65 4.04 10.80
N PHE A 318 4.74 4.05 11.57
CA PHE A 318 4.74 3.69 12.98
C PHE A 318 5.26 4.86 13.79
N ILE A 319 4.46 5.39 14.70
CA ILE A 319 4.91 6.38 15.68
C ILE A 319 5.33 5.61 16.92
N ILE A 320 6.62 5.64 17.23
CA ILE A 320 7.24 4.87 18.32
C ILE A 320 7.80 5.80 19.39
N PRO A 321 7.84 5.39 20.67
CA PRO A 321 8.57 6.11 21.70
C PRO A 321 10.09 6.11 21.42
N ASP A 322 10.76 7.22 21.72
CA ASP A 322 12.22 7.38 21.59
C ASP A 322 13.05 6.56 22.62
#